data_AF-A0A537L872-F1
#
_entry.id   AF-A0A537L872-F1
#
_cell.length_a   1.000
_cell.length_b   1.000
_cell.length_c   1.000
_cell.angle_alpha   90.00
_cell.angle_beta   90.00
_cell.angle_gamma   90.00
#
_symmetry.space_group_name_H-M   'P 1'
#
loop_
_entity.id
_entity.type
_entity.pdbx_description
1 polymer ?
#
loop_
_entity_poly.entity_id
_entity_poly.type
_entity_poly.pdbx_seq_one_letter_code
_entity_poly.pdbx_strand_id
1 'polypeptide(L)'
;MTTQPFMWPFNLFAPGNLDQPILPGWSFGNVSVSYAGNAEIEKDVVEKVASFGKQLGIITDAVLALADGKPKDQAITRLRDIAAKIEQLKNLNKASLADQARGTMQRLEKAEPAAARRIAAEFAKPSS
;
A
#
# COMPACT_ATOMS: atom_id res chain seq x y z
N MET A 1 22.88 51.53 6.89
CA MET A 1 22.02 50.37 7.19
C MET A 1 22.30 49.32 6.15
N THR A 2 23.03 48.26 6.50
CA THR A 2 23.36 47.16 5.59
C THR A 2 23.20 45.87 6.39
N THR A 3 22.15 45.12 6.07
CA THR A 3 21.69 43.95 6.80
C THR A 3 22.62 42.77 6.50
N GLN A 4 23.28 42.25 7.53
CA GLN A 4 24.09 41.02 7.44
C GLN A 4 23.15 39.80 7.39
N PRO A 5 23.31 38.86 6.44
CA PRO A 5 22.53 37.63 6.46
C PRO A 5 23.04 36.70 7.56
N PHE A 6 22.10 36.23 8.38
CA PHE A 6 22.27 35.26 9.45
C PHE A 6 22.73 33.92 8.86
N MET A 7 24.04 33.64 8.84
CA MET A 7 24.57 32.30 8.52
C MET A 7 24.60 31.46 9.79
N TRP A 8 23.59 30.59 9.94
CA TRP A 8 23.53 29.54 10.97
C TRP A 8 24.42 28.34 10.55
N PRO A 9 25.04 27.59 11.48
CA PRO A 9 26.18 26.73 11.20
C PRO A 9 25.73 25.34 10.75
N PHE A 10 25.58 25.11 9.45
CA PHE A 10 25.36 23.76 8.92
C PHE A 10 26.38 23.29 7.87
N ASN A 11 27.42 24.08 7.58
CA ASN A 11 28.33 23.79 6.46
C ASN A 11 29.70 23.20 6.82
N LEU A 12 29.83 22.46 7.93
CA LEU A 12 31.12 21.83 8.29
C LEU A 12 31.14 20.29 8.24
N PHE A 13 30.06 19.63 7.80
CA PHE A 13 30.01 18.16 7.69
C PHE A 13 29.29 17.64 6.44
N ALA A 14 29.28 18.40 5.33
CA ALA A 14 28.73 17.90 4.06
C ALA A 14 29.81 17.09 3.31
N PRO A 15 29.65 15.77 3.11
CA PRO A 15 30.60 14.97 2.34
C PRO A 15 30.62 15.46 0.88
N GLY A 16 31.82 15.75 0.36
CA GLY A 16 32.03 16.37 -0.95
C GLY A 16 31.67 15.52 -2.17
N ASN A 17 31.29 14.25 -1.98
CA ASN A 17 30.75 13.38 -3.01
C ASN A 17 29.58 12.57 -2.44
N LEU A 18 28.39 12.79 -2.99
CA LEU A 18 27.17 12.03 -2.72
C LEU A 18 27.05 10.89 -3.73
N ASP A 19 27.95 9.90 -3.66
CA ASP A 19 27.79 8.61 -4.36
C ASP A 19 26.85 7.68 -3.58
N GLN A 20 25.86 8.25 -2.91
CA GLN A 20 24.77 7.50 -2.31
C GLN A 20 23.71 7.34 -3.39
N PRO A 21 23.44 6.11 -3.89
CA PRO A 21 22.28 5.90 -4.74
C PRO A 21 21.07 6.36 -3.95
N ILE A 22 20.34 7.35 -4.48
CA ILE A 22 19.20 8.01 -3.81
C ILE A 22 18.09 7.00 -3.50
N LEU A 23 18.17 5.79 -4.10
CA LEU A 23 17.21 4.70 -3.97
C LEU A 23 17.91 3.33 -4.00
N PRO A 24 18.52 2.85 -2.90
CA PRO A 24 19.06 1.50 -2.84
C PRO A 24 17.88 0.51 -2.82
N GLY A 25 17.45 0.04 -4.00
CA GLY A 25 16.40 -0.99 -4.14
C GLY A 25 15.24 -0.66 -5.08
N TRP A 26 15.09 0.57 -5.57
CA TRP A 26 14.06 0.89 -6.58
C TRP A 26 14.55 0.55 -8.00
N SER A 27 14.64 -0.75 -8.31
CA SER A 27 14.56 -1.19 -9.70
C SER A 27 13.09 -1.42 -10.03
N PHE A 28 12.64 -1.02 -11.22
CA PHE A 28 11.28 -1.27 -11.74
C PHE A 28 10.87 -2.76 -11.77
N GLY A 29 11.73 -3.69 -11.35
CA GLY A 29 11.44 -5.11 -11.16
C GLY A 29 11.61 -5.67 -9.74
N ASN A 30 12.10 -4.89 -8.77
CA ASN A 30 12.29 -5.35 -7.37
C ASN A 30 11.43 -4.54 -6.40
N VAL A 31 10.12 -4.63 -6.58
CA VAL A 31 9.21 -4.13 -5.54
C VAL A 31 9.16 -5.19 -4.44
N SER A 32 10.05 -5.12 -3.44
CA SER A 32 9.79 -5.81 -2.17
C SER A 32 8.72 -5.00 -1.42
N VAL A 33 7.46 -5.16 -1.86
CA VAL A 33 6.34 -4.61 -1.11
C VAL A 33 6.26 -5.40 0.20
N SER A 34 6.78 -4.82 1.28
CA SER A 34 6.40 -5.25 2.62
C SER A 34 4.94 -4.89 2.81
N TYR A 35 4.06 -5.79 2.38
CA TYR A 35 2.63 -5.66 2.61
C TYR A 35 2.38 -5.78 4.12
N ALA A 36 2.12 -4.66 4.79
CA ALA A 36 1.56 -4.66 6.14
C ALA A 36 0.06 -5.09 6.15
N GLY A 37 -0.48 -5.54 5.01
CA GLY A 37 -1.88 -5.91 4.78
C GLY A 37 -2.02 -7.13 3.83
N ASN A 38 -3.22 -7.36 3.27
CA ASN A 38 -3.47 -8.48 2.36
C ASN A 38 -2.90 -8.20 0.96
N ALA A 39 -1.86 -8.93 0.58
CA ALA A 39 -1.15 -8.79 -0.71
C ALA A 39 -2.07 -8.97 -1.94
N GLU A 40 -3.12 -9.79 -1.84
CA GLU A 40 -4.07 -10.01 -2.93
C GLU A 40 -4.96 -8.77 -3.15
N ILE A 41 -5.37 -8.11 -2.06
CA ILE A 41 -6.11 -6.85 -2.12
C ILE A 41 -5.25 -5.75 -2.72
N GLU A 42 -3.99 -5.65 -2.32
CA GLU A 42 -3.07 -4.62 -2.79
C GLU A 42 -2.73 -4.80 -4.28
N LYS A 43 -2.55 -6.04 -4.73
CA LYS A 43 -2.45 -6.35 -6.16
C LYS A 43 -3.69 -5.89 -6.91
N ASP A 44 -4.87 -6.24 -6.41
CA ASP A 44 -6.14 -5.85 -7.01
C ASP A 44 -6.31 -4.31 -7.08
N VAL A 45 -5.85 -3.57 -6.06
CA VAL A 45 -5.89 -2.10 -6.05
C VAL A 45 -5.02 -1.53 -7.17
N VAL A 46 -3.79 -2.04 -7.33
CA VAL A 46 -2.87 -1.59 -8.37
C VAL A 46 -3.41 -1.90 -9.77
N GLU A 47 -3.96 -3.10 -9.97
CA GLU A 47 -4.48 -3.57 -11.25
C GLU A 47 -5.79 -2.88 -11.64
N LYS A 48 -6.73 -2.72 -10.69
CA LYS A 48 -8.11 -2.31 -10.98
C LYS A 48 -8.39 -0.83 -10.70
N VAL A 49 -7.59 -0.16 -9.87
CA VAL A 49 -7.84 1.22 -9.46
C VAL A 49 -6.82 2.18 -10.06
N ALA A 50 -5.55 2.07 -9.66
CA ALA A 50 -4.47 2.92 -10.16
C ALA A 50 -3.11 2.39 -9.68
N SER A 51 -2.07 2.54 -10.50
CA SER A 51 -0.69 2.32 -10.07
C SER A 51 -0.30 3.27 -8.95
N PHE A 52 0.65 2.86 -8.10
CA PHE A 52 1.14 3.69 -6.98
C PHE A 52 1.59 5.09 -7.41
N GLY A 53 2.32 5.22 -8.52
CA GLY A 53 2.75 6.53 -9.03
C GLY A 53 1.57 7.43 -9.43
N LYS A 54 0.50 6.85 -9.98
CA LYS A 54 -0.72 7.60 -10.33
C LYS A 54 -1.50 8.01 -9.08
N GLN A 55 -1.56 7.14 -8.06
CA GLN A 55 -2.18 7.48 -6.78
C GLN A 55 -1.46 8.66 -6.10
N LEU A 56 -0.13 8.62 -6.06
CA LEU A 56 0.69 9.70 -5.49
C LEU A 56 0.46 11.03 -6.23
N GLY A 57 0.47 11.04 -7.57
CA GLY A 57 0.20 12.26 -8.34
C GLY A 57 -1.16 12.89 -8.02
N ILE A 58 -2.21 12.08 -7.89
CA ILE A 58 -3.56 12.55 -7.57
C ILE A 58 -3.65 13.12 -6.14
N ILE A 59 -2.93 12.51 -5.19
CA ILE A 59 -2.81 13.04 -3.83
C ILE A 59 -2.10 14.40 -3.83
N THR A 60 -0.98 14.51 -4.54
CA THR A 60 -0.22 15.77 -4.66
C THR A 60 -1.09 16.89 -5.23
N ASP A 61 -1.79 16.64 -6.34
CA ASP A 61 -2.68 17.62 -6.97
C ASP A 61 -3.82 18.06 -6.02
N ALA A 62 -4.41 17.11 -5.29
CA ALA A 62 -5.48 17.41 -4.35
C ALA A 62 -4.99 18.24 -3.15
N VAL A 63 -3.79 17.95 -2.64
CA VAL A 63 -3.18 18.72 -1.54
C VAL A 63 -2.86 20.15 -1.99
N LEU A 64 -2.31 20.33 -3.20
CA LEU A 64 -2.07 21.65 -3.77
C LEU A 64 -3.37 22.44 -3.95
N ALA A 65 -4.44 21.79 -4.45
CA ALA A 65 -5.75 22.43 -4.56
C ALA A 65 -6.32 22.87 -3.21
N LEU A 66 -6.12 22.09 -2.14
CA LEU A 66 -6.51 22.48 -0.78
C LEU A 66 -5.69 23.66 -0.27
N ALA A 67 -4.38 23.67 -0.49
CA ALA A 67 -3.48 24.77 -0.11
C ALA A 67 -3.83 26.08 -0.84
N ASP A 68 -4.27 25.98 -2.10
CA ASP A 68 -4.76 27.09 -2.92
C ASP A 68 -6.16 27.58 -2.53
N GLY A 69 -6.83 26.95 -1.55
CA GLY A 69 -8.19 27.31 -1.14
C GLY A 69 -9.25 26.95 -2.18
N LYS A 70 -9.01 25.92 -3.00
CA LYS A 70 -9.94 25.42 -4.05
C LYS A 70 -10.55 24.07 -3.64
N PRO A 71 -11.44 24.01 -2.63
CA PRO A 71 -11.97 22.75 -2.10
C PRO A 71 -12.89 21.99 -3.08
N LYS A 72 -13.32 22.64 -4.17
CA LYS A 72 -14.14 22.05 -5.24
C LYS A 72 -13.33 21.66 -6.48
N ASP A 73 -12.01 21.67 -6.38
CA ASP A 73 -11.13 21.30 -7.49
C ASP A 73 -11.34 19.85 -7.92
N GLN A 74 -11.19 19.60 -9.23
CA GLN A 74 -11.33 18.28 -9.82
C GLN A 74 -10.34 17.26 -9.24
N ALA A 75 -9.14 17.69 -8.83
CA ALA A 75 -8.15 16.83 -8.18
C ALA A 75 -8.69 16.24 -6.87
N ILE A 76 -9.42 17.03 -6.09
CA ILE A 76 -10.02 16.59 -4.83
C ILE A 76 -11.15 15.59 -5.10
N THR A 77 -11.96 15.82 -6.13
CA THR A 77 -12.98 14.87 -6.58
C THR A 77 -12.36 13.55 -7.04
N ARG A 78 -11.29 13.60 -7.85
CA ARG A 78 -10.56 12.41 -8.30
C ARG A 78 -9.99 11.61 -7.13
N LEU A 79 -9.44 12.28 -6.11
CA LEU A 79 -8.94 11.61 -4.91
C LEU A 79 -10.06 10.88 -4.16
N ARG A 80 -11.24 11.52 -4.02
CA ARG A 80 -12.43 10.87 -3.42
C ARG A 80 -12.88 9.65 -4.21
N ASP A 81 -12.92 9.73 -5.54
CA ASP A 81 -13.34 8.63 -6.41
C ASP A 81 -12.41 7.41 -6.26
N ILE A 82 -11.10 7.64 -6.20
CA ILE A 82 -10.12 6.56 -5.97
C ILE A 82 -10.32 5.95 -4.59
N ALA A 83 -10.47 6.76 -3.54
CA ALA A 83 -10.70 6.26 -2.20
C ALA A 83 -11.97 5.39 -2.13
N ALA A 84 -13.05 5.81 -2.78
CA ALA A 84 -14.30 5.04 -2.84
C ALA A 84 -14.13 3.69 -3.57
N LYS A 85 -13.39 3.66 -4.68
CA LYS A 85 -13.09 2.42 -5.42
C LYS A 85 -12.25 1.44 -4.60
N ILE A 86 -11.26 1.94 -3.87
CA ILE A 86 -10.45 1.12 -2.96
C ILE A 86 -11.32 0.52 -1.87
N GLU A 87 -12.22 1.30 -1.25
CA GLU A 87 -13.12 0.79 -0.23
C GLU A 87 -14.12 -0.25 -0.77
N GLN A 88 -14.64 -0.06 -1.98
CA GLN A 88 -15.47 -1.08 -2.65
C GLN A 88 -14.68 -2.37 -2.86
N LEU A 89 -13.44 -2.28 -3.35
CA LEU A 89 -12.60 -3.44 -3.58
C LEU A 89 -12.24 -4.17 -2.27
N LYS A 90 -11.95 -3.43 -1.20
CA LYS A 90 -11.78 -4.00 0.14
C LYS A 90 -13.06 -4.71 0.58
N ASN A 91 -14.23 -4.09 0.39
CA ASN A 91 -15.51 -4.69 0.76
C ASN A 91 -15.85 -5.96 -0.03
N LEU A 92 -15.48 -6.03 -1.31
CA LEU A 92 -15.60 -7.24 -2.12
C LEU A 92 -14.66 -8.34 -1.62
N ASN A 93 -13.46 -7.96 -1.17
CA ASN A 93 -12.46 -8.88 -0.63
C ASN A 93 -12.62 -9.15 0.88
N LYS A 94 -13.58 -8.51 1.56
CA LYS A 94 -13.98 -8.76 2.96
C LYS A 94 -14.77 -10.08 3.13
N ALA A 95 -14.49 -11.10 2.31
CA ALA A 95 -14.84 -12.46 2.72
C ALA A 95 -14.21 -12.67 4.11
N SER A 96 -15.00 -13.11 5.10
CA SER A 96 -14.47 -13.31 6.44
C SER A 96 -13.26 -14.24 6.35
N LEU A 97 -12.26 -14.04 7.22
CA LEU A 97 -11.14 -14.99 7.32
C LEU A 97 -11.66 -16.43 7.45
N ALA A 98 -12.81 -16.63 8.10
CA ALA A 98 -13.50 -17.91 8.19
C ALA A 98 -14.02 -18.42 6.82
N ASP A 99 -14.51 -17.56 5.94
CA ASP A 99 -15.00 -17.93 4.61
C ASP A 99 -13.85 -18.25 3.66
N GLN A 100 -12.76 -17.49 3.74
CA GLN A 100 -11.53 -17.77 3.00
C GLN A 100 -10.88 -19.08 3.46
N ALA A 101 -10.83 -19.31 4.77
CA ALA A 101 -10.36 -20.58 5.34
C ALA A 101 -11.24 -21.74 4.88
N ARG A 102 -12.57 -21.58 4.91
CA ARG A 102 -13.52 -22.60 4.43
C ARG A 102 -13.32 -22.92 2.95
N GLY A 103 -13.25 -21.92 2.08
CA GLY A 103 -13.04 -22.12 0.65
C GLY A 103 -11.69 -22.76 0.33
N THR A 104 -10.65 -22.40 1.07
CA THR A 104 -9.31 -23.01 0.92
C THR A 104 -9.30 -24.46 1.39
N MET A 105 -9.94 -24.78 2.52
CA MET A 105 -10.10 -26.16 3.00
C MET A 105 -10.91 -27.02 2.02
N GLN A 106 -11.97 -26.50 1.41
CA GLN A 106 -12.74 -27.22 0.39
C GLN A 106 -11.92 -27.53 -0.87
N ARG A 107 -11.05 -26.61 -1.29
CA ARG A 107 -10.13 -26.86 -2.41
C ARG A 107 -9.08 -27.91 -2.04
N LEU A 108 -8.52 -27.82 -0.84
CA LEU A 108 -7.54 -28.77 -0.33
C LEU A 108 -8.15 -30.18 -0.19
N GLU A 109 -9.39 -30.31 0.25
CA GLU A 109 -10.08 -31.61 0.34
C GLU A 109 -10.19 -32.30 -1.03
N LYS A 110 -10.42 -31.52 -2.10
CA LYS A 110 -10.51 -32.05 -3.47
C LYS A 110 -9.16 -32.43 -4.06
N ALA A 111 -8.11 -31.65 -3.78
CA ALA A 111 -6.78 -31.87 -4.35
C ALA A 111 -5.96 -32.89 -3.55
N GLU A 112 -5.98 -32.77 -2.22
CA GLU A 112 -5.15 -33.53 -1.28
C GLU A 112 -5.93 -33.88 0.00
N PRO A 113 -6.83 -34.88 -0.07
CA PRO A 113 -7.74 -35.20 1.04
C PRO A 113 -7.00 -35.65 2.32
N ALA A 114 -5.83 -36.28 2.20
CA ALA A 114 -5.01 -36.65 3.36
C ALA A 114 -4.42 -35.43 4.08
N ALA A 115 -3.96 -34.42 3.33
CA ALA A 115 -3.44 -33.17 3.89
C ALA A 115 -4.57 -32.36 4.55
N ALA A 116 -5.74 -32.30 3.92
CA ALA A 116 -6.92 -31.64 4.47
C ALA A 116 -7.32 -32.24 5.83
N ARG A 117 -7.36 -33.56 5.96
CA ARG A 117 -7.68 -34.25 7.23
C ARG A 117 -6.65 -33.98 8.32
N ARG A 118 -5.36 -33.97 7.98
CA ARG A 118 -4.28 -33.67 8.92
C ARG A 118 -4.42 -32.25 9.49
N ILE A 119 -4.60 -31.27 8.61
CA ILE A 119 -4.76 -29.87 9.01
C ILE A 119 -6.05 -29.67 9.82
N ALA A 120 -7.17 -30.28 9.40
CA ALA A 120 -8.40 -30.21 10.17
C ALA A 120 -8.25 -30.79 11.60
N ALA A 121 -7.53 -31.91 11.74
CA ALA A 121 -7.29 -32.53 13.04
C ALA A 121 -6.37 -31.69 13.95
N GLU A 122 -5.41 -30.95 13.36
CA GLU A 122 -4.50 -30.05 14.09
C GLU A 122 -5.26 -28.91 14.77
N PHE A 123 -6.26 -28.33 14.09
CA PHE A 123 -7.04 -27.21 14.59
C PHE A 123 -8.36 -27.61 15.27
N ALA A 124 -8.78 -28.88 15.21
CA ALA A 124 -9.99 -29.37 15.86
C ALA A 124 -9.82 -29.67 17.37
N LYS A 125 -8.59 -29.74 17.87
CA LYS A 125 -8.36 -29.88 19.32
C LYS A 125 -8.59 -28.53 20.01
N PRO A 126 -9.39 -28.47 21.09
CA PRO A 126 -9.50 -27.24 21.87
C PRO A 126 -8.09 -26.90 22.41
N SER A 127 -7.66 -25.66 22.16
CA SER A 127 -6.47 -25.10 22.81
C SER A 127 -6.66 -25.26 24.32
N SER A 128 -5.83 -26.10 24.94
CA SER A 128 -5.80 -26.29 26.40
C SER A 128 -5.25 -25.05 27.09
#